data_AF-A0A9X4ABX7-F1
#
_entry.id   AF-A0A9X4ABX7-F1
#
_cell.length_a   1.000
_cell.length_b   1.000
_cell.length_c   1.000
_cell.angle_alpha   90.00
_cell.angle_beta   90.00
_cell.angle_gamma   90.00
#
_symmetry.space_group_name_H-M   'P 1'
#
loop_
_entity.id
_entity.type
_entity.pdbx_description
1 polymer ?
#
loop_
_entity_poly.entity_id
_entity_poly.type
_entity_poly.pdbx_seq_one_letter_code
_entity_poly.pdbx_strand_id
1 'polypeptide(L)'
;MKSYRGGKATVTRNQKIKYAGKLTETSRELYYYVGSGSYVKALNVSKINGQYVFTKQPTYVIPRADMYVLNKDLKETSKVVRTGSKVKIDQVLIDTDYTDPQLYVRIAGTKDQFLYWTDAGDYPDEDEGNFSFRFFMDNNHNFAESTQSLVTFKQGLEKTTPFYNEQGQLIDLGGKYLEKAARGNFLPENNYQVDYARYIWVPSEKKAELFYHLIGTTFSMRDPHSKYEYTWVKQNIGSVYVKASDVTFKGLKVKTQNTAEEATKLAEK
;
A
#
# COMPACT_ATOMS: atom_id res chain seq x y z
N MET A 1 -18.77 -26.48 -5.61
CA MET A 1 -17.79 -26.53 -6.73
C MET A 1 -18.30 -27.55 -7.75
N LYS A 2 -18.27 -27.27 -9.05
CA LYS A 2 -18.52 -28.26 -10.11
C LYS A 2 -17.14 -28.73 -10.61
N SER A 3 -16.91 -30.04 -10.64
CA SER A 3 -15.70 -30.67 -11.15
C SER A 3 -15.83 -30.94 -12.64
N TYR A 4 -14.68 -30.95 -13.33
CA TYR A 4 -14.53 -31.60 -14.63
C TYR A 4 -13.79 -32.93 -14.39
N ARG A 5 -14.36 -34.04 -14.90
CA ARG A 5 -14.12 -35.47 -14.57
C ARG A 5 -14.95 -36.10 -13.43
N GLY A 6 -16.20 -35.68 -13.28
CA GLY A 6 -17.29 -36.58 -12.86
C GLY A 6 -17.44 -36.93 -11.36
N GLY A 7 -16.50 -36.58 -10.48
CA GLY A 7 -16.68 -36.74 -9.02
C GLY A 7 -16.64 -35.40 -8.30
N LYS A 8 -17.63 -35.11 -7.42
CA LYS A 8 -17.55 -33.97 -6.48
C LYS A 8 -16.88 -34.46 -5.19
N ALA A 9 -15.69 -33.95 -4.88
CA ALA A 9 -15.12 -34.07 -3.55
C ALA A 9 -15.54 -32.86 -2.70
N THR A 10 -15.98 -33.09 -1.46
CA THR A 10 -16.33 -32.04 -0.50
C THR A 10 -15.13 -31.78 0.41
N VAL A 11 -14.70 -30.52 0.50
CA VAL A 11 -13.66 -30.06 1.44
C VAL A 11 -14.37 -29.28 2.55
N THR A 12 -14.08 -29.59 3.80
CA THR A 12 -14.68 -28.91 4.96
C THR A 12 -13.94 -27.60 5.26
N ARG A 13 -14.61 -26.67 5.98
CA ARG A 13 -14.00 -25.41 6.41
C ARG A 13 -12.71 -25.70 7.20
N ASN A 14 -11.65 -24.93 6.93
CA ASN A 14 -10.32 -25.04 7.55
C ASN A 14 -9.54 -26.33 7.23
N GLN A 15 -10.05 -27.20 6.35
CA GLN A 15 -9.31 -28.37 5.90
C GLN A 15 -8.09 -27.94 5.08
N LYS A 16 -6.90 -28.35 5.53
CA LYS A 16 -5.64 -28.16 4.79
C LYS A 16 -5.61 -29.15 3.62
N ILE A 17 -5.31 -28.64 2.42
CA ILE A 17 -5.17 -29.43 1.20
C ILE A 17 -3.83 -29.11 0.54
N LYS A 18 -3.27 -30.06 -0.20
CA LYS A 18 -2.01 -29.88 -0.92
C LYS A 18 -2.13 -28.74 -1.93
N TYR A 19 -1.15 -27.83 -1.95
CA TYR A 19 -0.99 -26.84 -3.00
C TYR A 19 0.04 -27.33 -4.02
N ALA A 20 -0.33 -27.38 -5.30
CA ALA A 20 0.54 -27.86 -6.37
C ALA A 20 0.99 -26.74 -7.34
N GLY A 21 0.93 -25.48 -6.89
CA GLY A 21 1.71 -24.39 -7.47
C GLY A 21 1.15 -23.65 -8.68
N LYS A 22 0.03 -24.10 -9.28
CA LYS A 22 -0.47 -23.51 -10.53
C LYS A 22 -1.86 -22.89 -10.39
N LEU A 23 -1.94 -21.57 -10.59
CA LEU A 23 -3.20 -20.87 -10.84
C LEU A 23 -3.64 -21.18 -12.28
N THR A 24 -4.88 -21.63 -12.45
CA THR A 24 -5.48 -21.89 -13.76
C THR A 24 -6.67 -20.96 -13.93
N GLU A 25 -6.63 -20.17 -15.00
CA GLU A 25 -7.70 -19.26 -15.38
C GLU A 25 -8.62 -19.94 -16.39
N THR A 26 -9.92 -19.85 -16.13
CA THR A 26 -10.95 -20.06 -17.15
C THR A 26 -11.59 -18.71 -17.44
N SER A 27 -12.35 -18.59 -18.52
CA SER A 27 -12.97 -17.32 -18.96
C SER A 27 -13.86 -16.61 -17.92
N ARG A 28 -14.17 -17.24 -16.76
CA ARG A 28 -15.00 -16.65 -15.69
C ARG A 28 -14.52 -16.93 -14.26
N GLU A 29 -13.58 -17.85 -14.05
CA GLU A 29 -13.23 -18.30 -12.70
C GLU A 29 -11.75 -18.71 -12.60
N LEU A 30 -11.16 -18.41 -11.44
CA LEU A 30 -9.79 -18.76 -11.06
C LEU A 30 -9.78 -20.01 -10.17
N TYR A 31 -8.81 -20.90 -10.42
CA TYR A 31 -8.64 -22.16 -9.70
C TYR A 31 -7.18 -22.40 -9.30
N TYR A 32 -6.95 -22.96 -8.11
CA TYR A 32 -5.66 -23.52 -7.73
C TYR A 32 -5.60 -25.01 -8.01
N TYR A 33 -4.52 -25.45 -8.65
CA TYR A 33 -4.21 -26.86 -8.81
C TYR A 33 -3.76 -27.47 -7.49
N VAL A 34 -4.37 -28.59 -7.10
CA VAL A 34 -4.08 -29.30 -5.83
C VAL A 34 -3.45 -30.68 -6.04
N GLY A 35 -3.09 -31.01 -7.29
CA GLY A 35 -2.49 -32.29 -7.68
C GLY A 35 -3.47 -33.27 -8.30
N SER A 36 -2.96 -34.30 -8.97
CA SER A 36 -3.74 -35.41 -9.55
C SER A 36 -4.94 -34.98 -10.41
N GLY A 37 -4.78 -33.92 -11.22
CA GLY A 37 -5.87 -33.38 -12.06
C GLY A 37 -6.98 -32.65 -11.29
N SER A 38 -6.80 -32.39 -9.99
CA SER A 38 -7.80 -31.76 -9.12
C SER A 38 -7.55 -30.27 -8.91
N TYR A 39 -8.64 -29.52 -8.71
CA TYR A 39 -8.63 -28.07 -8.58
C TYR A 39 -9.56 -27.60 -7.46
N VAL A 40 -9.19 -26.51 -6.81
CA VAL A 40 -10.02 -25.78 -5.86
C VAL A 40 -10.28 -24.37 -6.40
N LYS A 41 -11.51 -23.85 -6.31
CA LYS A 41 -11.79 -22.46 -6.67
C LYS A 41 -10.95 -21.53 -5.82
N ALA A 42 -10.26 -20.57 -6.45
CA ALA A 42 -9.45 -19.58 -5.75
C ALA A 42 -10.27 -18.80 -4.71
N LEU A 43 -11.52 -18.48 -5.06
CA LEU A 43 -12.52 -17.88 -4.16
C LEU A 43 -12.78 -18.67 -2.87
N ASN A 44 -12.44 -19.95 -2.80
CA ASN A 44 -12.67 -20.79 -1.61
C ASN A 44 -11.40 -21.03 -0.78
N VAL A 45 -10.23 -20.60 -1.23
CA VAL A 45 -8.95 -20.78 -0.52
C VAL A 45 -8.58 -19.51 0.25
N SER A 46 -8.46 -19.60 1.59
CA SER A 46 -8.04 -18.47 2.42
C SER A 46 -6.54 -18.30 2.49
N LYS A 47 -5.80 -19.41 2.61
CA LYS A 47 -4.34 -19.41 2.73
C LYS A 47 -3.68 -20.43 1.81
N ILE A 48 -2.52 -20.07 1.26
CA ILE A 48 -1.57 -20.98 0.61
C ILE A 48 -0.25 -20.85 1.36
N ASN A 49 0.29 -21.97 1.85
CA ASN A 49 1.55 -22.00 2.61
C ASN A 49 1.58 -21.01 3.80
N GLY A 50 0.43 -20.84 4.46
CA GLY A 50 0.28 -19.90 5.59
C GLY A 50 0.02 -18.45 5.20
N GLN A 51 0.15 -18.08 3.92
CA GLN A 51 -0.08 -16.73 3.41
C GLN A 51 -1.49 -16.58 2.84
N TYR A 52 -2.12 -15.42 3.06
CA TYR A 52 -3.46 -15.14 2.57
C TYR A 52 -3.55 -15.05 1.04
N VAL A 53 -4.74 -15.36 0.51
CA VAL A 53 -5.04 -15.41 -0.92
C VAL A 53 -6.18 -14.44 -1.28
N PHE A 54 -5.96 -13.61 -2.30
CA PHE A 54 -6.80 -12.47 -2.68
C PHE A 54 -7.54 -12.70 -4.03
N THR A 55 -8.72 -12.10 -4.23
CA THR A 55 -9.59 -12.37 -5.41
C THR A 55 -10.14 -11.08 -6.06
N LYS A 56 -10.23 -11.06 -7.41
CA LYS A 56 -10.79 -9.96 -8.24
C LYS A 56 -12.30 -10.03 -8.48
N GLN A 57 -12.92 -11.15 -8.12
CA GLN A 57 -14.35 -11.40 -8.37
C GLN A 57 -15.20 -11.12 -7.12
N PRO A 58 -16.46 -10.68 -7.27
CA PRO A 58 -17.37 -10.51 -6.14
C PRO A 58 -17.36 -11.74 -5.23
N THR A 59 -17.29 -11.51 -3.93
CA THR A 59 -17.20 -12.57 -2.91
C THR A 59 -18.31 -12.42 -1.89
N TYR A 60 -18.30 -13.28 -0.86
CA TYR A 60 -19.26 -13.24 0.23
C TYR A 60 -18.57 -13.07 1.57
N VAL A 61 -19.22 -12.30 2.45
CA VAL A 61 -18.84 -12.13 3.86
C VAL A 61 -19.94 -12.67 4.75
N ILE A 62 -19.57 -13.07 5.97
CA ILE A 62 -20.50 -13.51 6.99
C ILE A 62 -20.23 -12.69 8.26
N PRO A 63 -21.13 -11.77 8.64
CA PRO A 63 -21.02 -11.01 9.89
C PRO A 63 -20.98 -11.89 11.11
N ARG A 64 -20.11 -11.53 12.05
CA ARG A 64 -19.98 -12.12 13.39
C ARG A 64 -21.06 -11.61 14.34
N ALA A 65 -21.52 -10.38 14.13
CA ALA A 65 -22.61 -9.74 14.85
C ALA A 65 -23.61 -9.10 13.87
N ASP A 66 -24.74 -8.62 14.38
CA ASP A 66 -25.65 -7.78 13.60
C ASP A 66 -24.94 -6.46 13.27
N MET A 67 -25.13 -5.98 12.04
CA MET A 67 -24.42 -4.82 11.51
C MET A 67 -25.38 -3.84 10.86
N TYR A 68 -25.23 -2.56 11.18
CA TYR A 68 -25.88 -1.51 10.42
C TYR A 68 -25.20 -1.33 9.07
N VAL A 69 -26.02 -1.23 8.02
CA VAL A 69 -25.55 -0.83 6.69
C VAL A 69 -25.24 0.66 6.74
N LEU A 70 -24.08 1.05 6.22
CA LEU A 70 -23.65 2.43 6.10
C LEU A 70 -24.05 3.02 4.75
N ASN A 71 -24.25 4.34 4.69
CA ASN A 71 -24.51 5.09 3.46
C ASN A 71 -23.20 5.58 2.78
N LYS A 72 -23.33 6.38 1.71
CA LYS A 72 -22.19 6.98 0.98
C LYS A 72 -21.25 7.83 1.82
N ASP A 73 -21.75 8.40 2.91
CA ASP A 73 -21.01 9.27 3.84
C ASP A 73 -20.54 8.46 5.07
N LEU A 74 -20.58 7.12 4.97
CA LEU A 74 -20.14 6.15 5.99
C LEU A 74 -20.87 6.28 7.32
N LYS A 75 -22.11 6.80 7.30
CA LYS A 75 -23.00 6.86 8.47
C LYS A 75 -23.96 5.70 8.49
N GLU A 76 -24.21 5.17 9.68
CA GLU A 76 -25.18 4.09 9.91
C GLU A 76 -26.57 4.46 9.41
N THR A 77 -27.25 3.47 8.84
CA THR A 77 -28.64 3.56 8.43
C THR A 77 -29.49 2.62 9.29
N SER A 78 -30.81 2.70 9.18
CA SER A 78 -31.73 1.76 9.85
C SER A 78 -31.72 0.34 9.27
N LYS A 79 -31.02 0.11 8.14
CA LYS A 79 -30.91 -1.23 7.53
C LYS A 79 -29.90 -2.06 8.29
N VAL A 80 -30.27 -3.30 8.61
CA VAL A 80 -29.42 -4.24 9.36
C VAL A 80 -29.14 -5.48 8.52
N VAL A 81 -27.87 -5.86 8.44
CA VAL A 81 -27.44 -7.20 8.04
C VAL A 81 -27.29 -8.04 9.31
N ARG A 82 -28.00 -9.17 9.37
CA ARG A 82 -27.99 -10.04 10.55
C ARG A 82 -26.75 -10.93 10.61
N THR A 83 -26.30 -11.24 11.81
CA THR A 83 -25.24 -12.24 12.06
C THR A 83 -25.51 -13.55 11.33
N GLY A 84 -24.46 -14.18 10.80
CA GLY A 84 -24.57 -15.43 10.03
C GLY A 84 -25.10 -15.28 8.61
N SER A 85 -25.59 -14.10 8.21
CA SER A 85 -26.07 -13.86 6.85
C SER A 85 -24.94 -13.89 5.84
N LYS A 86 -25.18 -14.51 4.68
CA LYS A 86 -24.22 -14.54 3.58
C LYS A 86 -24.41 -13.30 2.69
N VAL A 87 -23.58 -12.28 2.87
CA VAL A 87 -23.67 -11.01 2.12
C VAL A 87 -22.69 -11.01 0.96
N LYS A 88 -23.16 -10.66 -0.24
CA LYS A 88 -22.28 -10.51 -1.40
C LYS A 88 -21.64 -9.12 -1.38
N ILE A 89 -20.34 -9.03 -1.61
CA ILE A 89 -19.58 -7.79 -1.69
C ILE A 89 -18.81 -7.71 -3.00
N ASP A 90 -18.56 -6.50 -3.49
CA ASP A 90 -17.86 -6.28 -4.77
C ASP A 90 -16.79 -5.18 -4.76
N GLN A 91 -16.63 -4.46 -3.65
CA GLN A 91 -15.61 -3.43 -3.50
C GLN A 91 -15.18 -3.28 -2.04
N VAL A 92 -13.94 -2.85 -1.84
CA VAL A 92 -13.39 -2.39 -0.56
C VAL A 92 -13.19 -0.88 -0.64
N LEU A 93 -13.52 -0.18 0.43
CA LEU A 93 -13.28 1.25 0.63
C LEU A 93 -12.48 1.42 1.93
N ILE A 94 -11.49 2.30 1.91
CA ILE A 94 -10.73 2.68 3.10
C ILE A 94 -10.91 4.18 3.28
N ASP A 95 -11.31 4.59 4.48
CA ASP A 95 -11.38 5.99 4.90
C ASP A 95 -10.10 6.34 5.66
N THR A 96 -9.35 7.31 5.14
CA THR A 96 -8.03 7.70 5.64
C THR A 96 -8.05 8.99 6.45
N ASP A 97 -9.23 9.59 6.64
CA ASP A 97 -9.36 10.87 7.34
C ASP A 97 -9.18 10.72 8.87
N TYR A 98 -9.06 9.48 9.36
CA TYR A 98 -8.81 9.13 10.75
C TYR A 98 -7.32 8.88 11.01
N THR A 99 -6.88 9.10 12.26
CA THR A 99 -5.52 8.75 12.72
C THR A 99 -5.20 7.27 12.49
N ASP A 100 -6.22 6.42 12.58
CA ASP A 100 -6.21 5.00 12.23
C ASP A 100 -7.20 4.79 11.06
N PRO A 101 -6.75 4.45 9.84
CA PRO A 101 -7.65 4.32 8.70
C PRO A 101 -8.75 3.28 8.96
N GLN A 102 -9.94 3.47 8.39
CA GLN A 102 -11.11 2.64 8.65
C GLN A 102 -11.49 1.85 7.39
N LEU A 103 -11.87 0.58 7.52
CA LEU A 103 -12.18 -0.25 6.36
C LEU A 103 -13.67 -0.58 6.24
N TYR A 104 -14.15 -0.52 4.99
CA TYR A 104 -15.51 -0.83 4.62
C TYR A 104 -15.57 -1.72 3.39
N VAL A 105 -16.63 -2.52 3.26
CA VAL A 105 -16.93 -3.31 2.06
C VAL A 105 -18.27 -2.89 1.48
N ARG A 106 -18.34 -2.69 0.16
CA ARG A 106 -19.59 -2.36 -0.53
C ARG A 106 -20.42 -3.62 -0.75
N ILE A 107 -21.71 -3.53 -0.44
CA ILE A 107 -22.69 -4.57 -0.73
C ILE A 107 -22.89 -4.63 -2.25
N ALA A 108 -22.70 -5.81 -2.83
CA ALA A 108 -22.72 -5.97 -4.28
C ALA A 108 -24.07 -5.62 -4.90
N GLY A 109 -24.04 -4.90 -6.03
CA GLY A 109 -25.24 -4.40 -6.69
C GLY A 109 -25.82 -3.12 -6.08
N THR A 110 -25.16 -2.54 -5.08
CA THR A 110 -25.44 -1.19 -4.57
C THR A 110 -24.34 -0.24 -5.02
N LYS A 111 -24.63 1.07 -5.02
CA LYS A 111 -23.62 2.10 -5.34
C LYS A 111 -23.01 2.71 -4.08
N ASP A 112 -23.74 2.65 -2.97
CA ASP A 112 -23.57 3.53 -1.81
C ASP A 112 -23.87 2.84 -0.47
N GLN A 113 -23.93 1.51 -0.42
CA GLN A 113 -24.19 0.76 0.80
C GLN A 113 -22.99 -0.07 1.21
N PHE A 114 -22.54 0.13 2.44
CA PHE A 114 -21.31 -0.45 2.95
C PHE A 114 -21.52 -1.17 4.28
N LEU A 115 -20.59 -2.06 4.61
CA LEU A 115 -20.46 -2.67 5.94
C LEU A 115 -19.08 -2.32 6.49
N TYR A 116 -19.03 -1.88 7.74
CA TYR A 116 -17.78 -1.59 8.45
C TYR A 116 -17.08 -2.88 8.84
N TRP A 117 -15.80 -3.03 8.53
CA TRP A 117 -15.06 -4.21 8.92
C TRP A 117 -14.37 -4.03 10.27
N THR A 118 -13.35 -3.18 10.32
CA THR A 118 -12.63 -2.70 11.52
C THR A 118 -11.69 -1.57 11.10
N ASP A 119 -10.91 -1.05 12.04
CA ASP A 119 -9.71 -0.28 11.78
C ASP A 119 -8.73 -1.05 10.86
N ALA A 120 -8.06 -0.31 9.99
CA ALA A 120 -7.09 -0.81 9.01
C ALA A 120 -5.63 -0.55 9.48
N GLY A 121 -5.46 -0.23 10.77
CA GLY A 121 -4.22 0.27 11.35
C GLY A 121 -3.04 -0.70 11.30
N ASP A 122 -3.30 -2.00 11.31
CA ASP A 122 -2.29 -3.03 11.11
C ASP A 122 -2.91 -4.20 10.36
N TYR A 123 -2.07 -4.94 9.64
CA TYR A 123 -2.46 -6.00 8.71
C TYR A 123 -3.68 -6.80 9.16
N PRO A 124 -4.67 -6.97 8.28
CA PRO A 124 -5.94 -7.52 8.67
C PRO A 124 -5.82 -8.99 9.05
N ASP A 125 -5.76 -9.30 10.34
CA ASP A 125 -5.94 -10.67 10.79
C ASP A 125 -7.42 -11.05 10.64
N GLU A 126 -7.68 -12.21 10.04
CA GLU A 126 -9.03 -12.72 9.71
C GLU A 126 -9.97 -12.79 10.93
N ASP A 127 -9.39 -12.66 12.13
CA ASP A 127 -10.00 -12.81 13.44
C ASP A 127 -10.38 -11.51 14.17
N GLU A 128 -10.02 -10.35 13.64
CA GLU A 128 -10.21 -9.09 14.39
C GLU A 128 -11.43 -8.29 13.94
N GLY A 129 -11.78 -8.31 12.65
CA GLY A 129 -12.91 -7.52 12.16
C GLY A 129 -14.29 -8.17 12.29
N ASN A 130 -15.33 -7.36 12.07
CA ASN A 130 -16.76 -7.72 12.19
C ASN A 130 -17.21 -8.89 11.30
N PHE A 131 -16.43 -9.25 10.28
CA PHE A 131 -16.60 -10.42 9.44
C PHE A 131 -15.26 -10.86 8.91
N SER A 132 -15.08 -12.15 8.66
CA SER A 132 -13.93 -12.59 7.86
C SER A 132 -14.23 -12.33 6.39
N PHE A 133 -13.38 -11.57 5.72
CA PHE A 133 -13.43 -11.39 4.27
C PHE A 133 -12.01 -11.26 3.72
N ARG A 134 -11.83 -11.64 2.46
CA ARG A 134 -10.51 -11.68 1.82
C ARG A 134 -10.33 -10.39 1.04
N PHE A 135 -9.20 -9.75 1.28
CA PHE A 135 -8.85 -8.47 0.69
C PHE A 135 -8.73 -8.58 -0.84
N PHE A 136 -9.06 -7.48 -1.50
CA PHE A 136 -8.44 -7.12 -2.77
C PHE A 136 -7.52 -5.95 -2.45
N MET A 137 -6.30 -6.25 -2.02
CA MET A 137 -5.19 -5.35 -2.32
C MET A 137 -4.67 -5.92 -3.64
N ASP A 138 -4.75 -5.16 -4.73
CA ASP A 138 -4.08 -5.57 -5.97
C ASP A 138 -2.59 -5.88 -5.65
N ASN A 139 -1.93 -6.71 -6.45
CA ASN A 139 -0.55 -7.13 -6.21
C ASN A 139 0.44 -5.94 -6.11
N ASN A 140 0.00 -4.73 -6.49
CA ASN A 140 0.73 -3.47 -6.37
C ASN A 140 0.20 -2.53 -5.28
N HIS A 141 -0.81 -2.91 -4.48
CA HIS A 141 -1.40 -2.04 -3.46
C HIS A 141 -0.77 -2.34 -2.11
N ASN A 142 0.24 -1.55 -1.78
CA ASN A 142 0.71 -1.33 -0.42
C ASN A 142 -0.25 -0.33 0.25
N PHE A 143 -0.71 -0.60 1.48
CA PHE A 143 -1.59 0.28 2.26
C PHE A 143 -1.08 1.72 2.27
N ALA A 144 0.22 1.91 2.54
CA ALA A 144 0.83 3.22 2.55
C ALA A 144 0.78 3.90 1.16
N GLU A 145 0.84 3.14 0.06
CA GLU A 145 0.74 3.69 -1.30
C GLU A 145 -0.70 4.09 -1.67
N SER A 146 -1.72 3.50 -1.04
CA SER A 146 -3.12 3.92 -1.28
C SER A 146 -3.51 5.20 -0.56
N THR A 147 -2.76 5.60 0.47
CA THR A 147 -3.13 6.69 1.39
C THR A 147 -2.10 7.82 1.42
N GLN A 148 -0.89 7.58 0.91
CA GLN A 148 0.23 8.52 0.97
C GLN A 148 0.88 8.65 -0.40
N SER A 149 1.62 9.75 -0.57
CA SER A 149 2.54 9.91 -1.69
C SER A 149 3.94 9.60 -1.16
N LEU A 150 4.63 8.66 -1.78
CA LEU A 150 5.84 8.06 -1.25
C LEU A 150 6.97 8.09 -2.28
N VAL A 151 8.20 8.30 -1.81
CA VAL A 151 9.40 8.15 -2.61
C VAL A 151 10.39 7.20 -1.97
N THR A 152 11.07 6.45 -2.84
CA THR A 152 12.12 5.51 -2.47
C THR A 152 13.38 5.81 -3.26
N PHE A 153 14.52 6.03 -2.61
CA PHE A 153 15.79 6.21 -3.31
C PHE A 153 16.16 4.99 -4.16
N LYS A 154 16.70 5.24 -5.35
CA LYS A 154 17.23 4.19 -6.23
C LYS A 154 18.50 3.59 -5.64
N GLN A 155 18.75 2.33 -5.98
CA GLN A 155 19.91 1.57 -5.52
C GLN A 155 21.21 2.35 -5.78
N GLY A 156 22.06 2.46 -4.75
CA GLY A 156 23.35 3.16 -4.82
C GLY A 156 23.31 4.63 -4.39
N LEU A 157 22.15 5.30 -4.48
CA LEU A 157 21.97 6.67 -3.98
C LEU A 157 21.65 6.72 -2.48
N GLU A 158 21.33 5.58 -1.89
CA GLU A 158 21.09 5.39 -0.45
C GLU A 158 22.30 5.87 0.38
N LYS A 159 23.54 5.64 -0.09
CA LYS A 159 24.77 5.97 0.65
C LYS A 159 25.21 7.44 0.55
N THR A 160 24.68 8.17 -0.42
CA THR A 160 25.02 9.58 -0.63
C THR A 160 23.87 10.52 -0.32
N THR A 161 22.63 9.99 -0.28
CA THR A 161 21.37 10.67 0.01
C THR A 161 21.38 12.15 -0.42
N PRO A 162 21.25 12.43 -1.73
CA PRO A 162 21.38 13.79 -2.23
C PRO A 162 20.13 14.61 -1.86
N PHE A 163 20.18 15.29 -0.71
CA PHE A 163 19.19 16.28 -0.32
C PHE A 163 19.54 17.65 -0.86
N TYR A 164 18.52 18.36 -1.32
CA TYR A 164 18.63 19.71 -1.85
C TYR A 164 17.78 20.66 -1.02
N ASN A 165 18.27 21.90 -0.87
CA ASN A 165 17.47 23.00 -0.37
C ASN A 165 16.59 23.62 -1.48
N GLU A 166 15.77 24.60 -1.13
CA GLU A 166 14.89 25.31 -2.08
C GLU A 166 15.63 26.04 -3.21
N GLN A 167 16.92 26.31 -3.01
CA GLN A 167 17.80 26.97 -3.98
C GLN A 167 18.54 25.97 -4.89
N GLY A 168 18.21 24.67 -4.79
CA GLY A 168 18.81 23.62 -5.61
C GLY A 168 20.27 23.32 -5.25
N GLN A 169 20.71 23.69 -4.05
CA GLN A 169 22.04 23.37 -3.52
C GLN A 169 21.99 22.09 -2.70
N LEU A 170 23.02 21.26 -2.84
CA LEU A 170 23.19 20.07 -2.01
C LEU A 170 23.37 20.45 -0.54
N ILE A 171 22.72 19.71 0.34
CA ILE A 171 22.85 19.84 1.79
C ILE A 171 23.99 18.94 2.25
N ASP A 172 24.96 19.51 2.96
CA ASP A 172 26.03 18.74 3.60
C ASP A 172 25.53 18.05 4.86
N LEU A 173 25.67 16.74 4.89
CA LEU A 173 25.25 15.87 5.99
C LEU A 173 26.42 15.49 6.90
N GLY A 174 27.63 16.02 6.68
CA GLY A 174 28.82 15.67 7.44
C GLY A 174 29.14 14.18 7.33
N GLY A 175 28.99 13.62 6.12
CA GLY A 175 29.18 12.20 5.82
C GLY A 175 28.04 11.27 6.22
N LYS A 176 26.97 11.76 6.87
CA LYS A 176 25.81 10.96 7.24
C LYS A 176 24.93 10.66 6.03
N TYR A 177 24.20 9.56 6.07
CA TYR A 177 23.31 9.12 4.99
C TYR A 177 22.12 8.33 5.54
N LEU A 178 21.05 8.20 4.74
CA LEU A 178 19.93 7.32 5.06
C LEU A 178 20.33 5.87 4.79
N GLU A 179 20.37 5.02 5.82
CA GLU A 179 20.79 3.63 5.62
C GLU A 179 19.78 2.84 4.77
N LYS A 180 20.35 1.98 3.92
CA LYS A 180 19.67 0.93 3.17
C LYS A 180 18.75 0.11 4.07
N ALA A 181 17.46 0.00 3.74
CA ALA A 181 16.72 -1.16 4.24
C ALA A 181 17.37 -2.42 3.65
N ALA A 182 17.78 -3.37 4.50
CA ALA A 182 18.55 -4.56 4.10
C ALA A 182 17.94 -5.34 2.91
N ARG A 183 16.63 -5.17 2.68
CA ARG A 183 15.89 -5.63 1.51
C ARG A 183 15.37 -4.42 0.72
N GLY A 184 16.29 -3.68 0.10
CA GLY A 184 16.06 -2.60 -0.88
C GLY A 184 14.74 -1.83 -0.74
N ASN A 185 14.56 -1.09 0.36
CA ASN A 185 13.38 -0.29 0.68
C ASN A 185 12.03 -0.87 0.18
N PHE A 186 11.89 -2.21 0.22
CA PHE A 186 10.69 -2.90 -0.23
C PHE A 186 9.59 -2.86 0.84
N LEU A 187 9.96 -2.57 2.09
CA LEU A 187 9.02 -2.49 3.20
C LEU A 187 8.50 -1.04 3.35
N PRO A 188 7.18 -0.84 3.56
CA PRO A 188 6.52 0.46 3.63
C PRO A 188 7.20 1.49 4.56
N GLU A 189 7.77 1.02 5.66
CA GLU A 189 8.47 1.80 6.69
C GLU A 189 9.80 2.44 6.23
N ASN A 190 10.27 2.13 5.02
CA ASN A 190 11.50 2.70 4.43
C ASN A 190 11.25 3.67 3.27
N ASN A 191 9.99 4.10 3.11
CA ASN A 191 9.62 5.12 2.14
C ASN A 191 9.52 6.49 2.82
N TYR A 192 9.79 7.56 2.07
CA TYR A 192 9.64 8.93 2.55
C TYR A 192 8.35 9.53 2.01
N GLN A 193 7.55 10.12 2.88
CA GLN A 193 6.34 10.83 2.46
C GLN A 193 6.68 12.15 1.78
N VAL A 194 5.87 12.49 0.77
CA VAL A 194 5.98 13.74 0.01
C VAL A 194 4.59 14.38 -0.11
N ASP A 195 4.54 15.71 -0.17
CA ASP A 195 3.29 16.49 -0.27
C ASP A 195 3.10 17.11 -1.66
N TYR A 196 4.18 17.60 -2.29
CA TYR A 196 4.15 18.18 -3.62
C TYR A 196 5.44 17.93 -4.42
N ALA A 197 5.36 18.19 -5.73
CA ALA A 197 6.52 18.28 -6.60
C ALA A 197 6.76 19.72 -7.06
N ARG A 198 8.00 20.09 -7.35
CA ARG A 198 8.33 21.40 -7.93
C ARG A 198 9.60 21.32 -8.78
N TYR A 199 9.69 22.15 -9.80
CA TYR A 199 10.94 22.38 -10.51
C TYR A 199 11.83 23.33 -9.70
N ILE A 200 13.09 22.94 -9.52
CA ILE A 200 14.12 23.75 -8.85
C ILE A 200 15.30 23.87 -9.80
N TRP A 201 15.84 25.09 -9.94
CA TRP A 201 17.08 25.30 -10.68
C TRP A 201 18.26 24.73 -9.89
N VAL A 202 19.03 23.83 -10.51
CA VAL A 202 20.22 23.21 -9.90
C VAL A 202 21.46 23.94 -10.42
N PRO A 203 22.12 24.80 -9.61
CA PRO A 203 23.21 25.64 -10.10
C PRO A 203 24.41 24.84 -10.64
N SER A 204 24.74 23.71 -10.00
CA SER A 204 25.83 22.82 -10.41
C SER A 204 25.58 22.14 -11.76
N GLU A 205 24.32 21.98 -12.15
CA GLU A 205 23.92 21.32 -13.39
C GLU A 205 23.45 22.31 -14.47
N LYS A 206 23.25 23.59 -14.11
CA LYS A 206 22.74 24.66 -14.97
C LYS A 206 21.44 24.27 -15.69
N LYS A 207 20.52 23.65 -14.96
CA LYS A 207 19.21 23.24 -15.46
C LYS A 207 18.17 23.20 -14.35
N ALA A 208 16.91 23.38 -14.73
CA ALA A 208 15.77 23.10 -13.87
C ALA A 208 15.49 21.59 -13.87
N GLU A 209 15.38 21.01 -12.67
CA GLU A 209 15.07 19.60 -12.46
C GLU A 209 13.81 19.46 -11.62
N LEU A 210 13.08 18.36 -11.77
CA LEU A 210 11.89 18.07 -10.97
C LEU A 210 12.32 17.47 -9.63
N PHE A 211 11.76 18.00 -8.54
CA PHE A 211 11.99 17.53 -7.18
C PHE A 211 10.68 17.18 -6.48
N TYR A 212 10.76 16.26 -5.52
CA TYR A 212 9.73 16.03 -4.52
C TYR A 212 10.16 16.65 -3.19
N HIS A 213 9.24 17.34 -2.51
CA HIS A 213 9.47 17.84 -1.15
C HIS A 213 9.20 16.73 -0.14
N LEU A 214 10.15 16.48 0.78
CA LEU A 214 9.96 15.49 1.84
C LEU A 214 9.17 16.09 3.01
N ILE A 215 8.17 15.35 3.49
CA ILE A 215 7.44 15.72 4.70
C ILE A 215 8.33 15.45 5.92
N GLY A 216 8.48 16.48 6.76
CA GLY A 216 9.28 16.44 7.99
C GLY A 216 10.60 17.20 7.86
N THR A 217 11.21 17.51 8.99
CA THR A 217 12.48 18.25 9.06
C THR A 217 13.59 17.48 9.77
N THR A 218 13.25 16.36 10.40
CA THR A 218 14.18 15.54 11.19
C THR A 218 14.13 14.11 10.70
N PHE A 219 15.28 13.55 10.34
CA PHE A 219 15.39 12.21 9.78
C PHE A 219 16.39 11.37 10.58
N SER A 220 16.12 10.06 10.69
CA SER A 220 17.06 9.09 11.24
C SER A 220 18.11 8.74 10.20
N MET A 221 19.37 8.94 10.52
CA MET A 221 20.50 8.78 9.60
C MET A 221 21.57 7.89 10.23
N ARG A 222 22.38 7.25 9.38
CA ARG A 222 23.57 6.52 9.79
C ARG A 222 24.76 7.47 9.82
N ASP A 223 25.50 7.41 10.93
CA ASP A 223 26.74 8.15 11.09
C ASP A 223 27.94 7.21 10.89
N PRO A 224 28.70 7.35 9.78
CA PRO A 224 29.87 6.51 9.56
C PRO A 224 31.02 6.78 10.55
N HIS A 225 30.99 7.89 11.29
CA HIS A 225 32.00 8.22 12.29
C HIS A 225 31.64 7.68 13.69
N SER A 226 30.50 7.02 13.83
CA SER A 226 30.13 6.44 15.12
C SER A 226 31.02 5.25 15.48
N LYS A 227 31.45 5.22 16.74
CA LYS A 227 32.22 4.12 17.35
C LYS A 227 31.38 2.84 17.52
N TYR A 228 30.06 2.95 17.37
CA TYR A 228 29.13 1.83 17.48
C TYR A 228 28.49 1.59 16.11
N GLU A 229 28.65 0.36 15.61
CA GLU A 229 28.31 -0.07 14.24
C GLU A 229 26.81 0.12 13.86
N TYR A 230 25.94 0.37 14.85
CA TYR A 230 24.47 0.40 14.75
C TYR A 230 23.81 1.65 15.34
N THR A 231 24.50 2.79 15.49
CA THR A 231 23.85 4.00 16.01
C THR A 231 23.17 4.81 14.91
N TRP A 232 21.87 4.98 15.07
CA TRP A 232 21.06 5.93 14.33
C TRP A 232 21.11 7.29 15.02
N VAL A 233 21.37 8.35 14.25
CA VAL A 233 21.28 9.73 14.75
C VAL A 233 20.08 10.41 14.13
N LYS A 234 19.26 11.06 14.94
CA LYS A 234 18.20 11.95 14.44
C LYS A 234 18.82 13.30 14.16
N GLN A 235 18.77 13.74 12.91
CA GLN A 235 19.31 15.03 12.48
C GLN A 235 18.19 15.89 11.93
N ASN A 236 18.08 17.12 12.44
CA ASN A 236 17.24 18.15 11.84
C ASN A 236 18.02 18.78 10.67
N ILE A 237 17.45 18.70 9.47
CA ILE A 237 18.03 19.22 8.23
C ILE A 237 17.10 20.23 7.54
N GLY A 238 16.03 20.64 8.22
CA GLY A 238 15.04 21.57 7.68
C GLY A 238 14.16 20.96 6.58
N SER A 239 13.51 21.84 5.80
CA SER A 239 12.75 21.44 4.61
C SER A 239 13.72 21.04 3.50
N VAL A 240 13.53 19.85 2.95
CA VAL A 240 14.44 19.26 1.98
C VAL A 240 13.71 18.66 0.79
N TYR A 241 14.45 18.58 -0.31
CA TYR A 241 13.98 18.13 -1.60
C TYR A 241 14.85 17.00 -2.13
N VAL A 242 14.23 16.07 -2.86
CA VAL A 242 14.92 14.97 -3.55
C VAL A 242 14.60 15.01 -5.03
N LYS A 243 15.61 14.80 -5.86
CA LYS A 243 15.43 14.85 -7.32
C LYS A 243 14.57 13.67 -7.77
N ALA A 244 13.58 13.93 -8.62
CA ALA A 244 12.66 12.91 -9.11
C ALA A 244 13.38 11.79 -9.88
N SER A 245 14.50 12.09 -10.55
CA SER A 245 15.32 11.09 -11.23
C SER A 245 16.03 10.11 -10.29
N ASP A 246 16.19 10.46 -9.02
CA ASP A 246 16.99 9.74 -8.03
C ASP A 246 16.14 8.80 -7.18
N VAL A 247 14.82 8.89 -7.32
CA VAL A 247 13.83 8.13 -6.56
C VAL A 247 12.87 7.37 -7.48
N THR A 248 12.19 6.39 -6.91
CA THR A 248 10.98 5.78 -7.46
C THR A 248 9.79 6.36 -6.70
N PHE A 249 8.80 6.85 -7.42
CA PHE A 249 7.56 7.35 -6.84
C PHE A 249 6.53 6.23 -6.68
N LYS A 250 5.82 6.22 -5.57
CA LYS A 250 4.71 5.30 -5.30
C LYS A 250 3.55 6.02 -4.63
N GLY A 251 2.36 5.49 -4.85
CA GLY A 251 1.12 5.95 -4.22
C GLY A 251 0.43 7.13 -4.89
N LEU A 252 -0.26 7.97 -4.10
CA LEU A 252 -1.12 9.05 -4.61
C LEU A 252 -0.30 10.07 -5.40
N LYS A 253 -0.80 10.54 -6.55
CA LYS A 253 -0.09 11.56 -7.34
C LYS A 253 -0.08 12.90 -6.61
N VAL A 254 1.09 13.52 -6.52
CA VAL A 254 1.23 14.89 -6.00
C VAL A 254 1.09 15.95 -7.10
N LYS A 255 0.64 17.15 -6.72
CA LYS A 255 0.58 18.31 -7.62
C LYS A 255 1.98 18.89 -7.83
N THR A 256 2.30 19.24 -9.08
CA THR A 256 3.49 20.03 -9.41
C THR A 256 3.17 21.52 -9.25
N GLN A 257 3.96 22.25 -8.46
CA GLN A 257 3.67 23.64 -8.08
C GLN A 257 4.03 24.69 -9.15
N ASN A 258 5.00 24.40 -10.00
CA ASN A 258 5.53 25.30 -11.02
C ASN A 258 6.01 24.52 -12.26
N THR A 259 6.53 25.24 -13.24
CA THR A 259 7.12 24.74 -14.50
C THR A 259 8.64 24.89 -14.51
N ALA A 260 9.31 24.20 -15.43
CA ALA A 260 10.76 24.30 -15.61
C ALA A 260 11.17 25.72 -16.04
N GLU A 261 10.34 26.37 -16.87
CA GLU A 261 10.55 27.74 -17.34
C GLU A 261 10.46 28.74 -16.18
N GLU A 262 9.51 28.57 -15.26
CA GLU A 262 9.40 29.41 -14.06
C GLU A 262 10.61 29.26 -13.16
N ALA A 263 11.09 28.03 -12.93
CA ALA A 263 12.28 27.78 -12.13
C ALA A 263 13.54 28.41 -12.76
N THR A 264 13.67 28.35 -14.09
CA THR A 264 14.79 28.96 -14.82
C THR A 264 14.77 30.48 -14.69
N LYS A 265 13.61 31.11 -14.91
CA LYS A 265 13.44 32.57 -14.75
C LYS A 265 13.70 33.06 -13.34
N LEU A 266 13.40 32.24 -12.32
CA LEU A 266 13.69 32.56 -10.92
C LEU A 266 15.19 32.58 -10.63
N ALA A 267 15.99 31.77 -11.33
CA ALA A 267 17.45 31.73 -11.17
C ALA A 267 18.18 32.86 -11.92
N GLU A 268 17.53 33.49 -12.90
CA GLU A 268 18.07 34.62 -13.68
C GLU A 268 17.84 35.99 -13.02
N LYS A 269 17.10 36.04 -11.91
CA LYS A 269 16.83 37.25 -11.12
C LYS A 269 17.80 37.38 -9.95
#